data_AF-A0A2E7LMG2-F1
#
_entry.id   AF-A0A2E7LMG2-F1
#
_cell.length_a   1.000
_cell.length_b   1.000
_cell.length_c   1.000
_cell.angle_alpha   90.00
_cell.angle_beta   90.00
_cell.angle_gamma   90.00
#
_symmetry.space_group_name_H-M   'P 1'
#
loop_
_entity.id
_entity.type
_entity.pdbx_description
1 polymer ?
#
loop_
_entity_poly.entity_id
_entity_poly.type
_entity_poly.pdbx_seq_one_letter_code
_entity_poly.pdbx_strand_id
1 'polypeptide(L)'
;MDFSDFIQPGIVSVTGKPGAGKSYFSVKVVLEELKKDNPRTIVTNVPLNVPKIKKHVGKPVEIYGLATFTDNRFFFTQRGHYEFQVPSEENIDFSQYLQDDDKGVLYIIDEAHLYFNSRNWKDLAKATLSYFTFIRHIGDTLLYLTQKYADVDAQLRGKTQTFNLIRNLSRERFLKYFKRGSGFRAYQYLNEEDIRSKDKASQDFTYNFEKKVARLYSTSIFNKETDVRTKVKGIPITWALLALALVAGSGVYWLYTYGFSNILANVFTGFVSTEAHQISTEKKAEKPKQQFSQGGSVTNPSVNGLSPTGGINEFPDQVFTGFPRVLNEQHLQQKPSEVYQGTSVISTIDVITQNKQDDKNRSVDLEMSFSEFFDVPFVAFNLRGGIQSRDFNAFVNFFDNFNQSSTVSQIQCILKENAEWTFNQGLEIPVARTVATQGVAQTNYDFKQLGFTVQMVYQKVEDIYLLRYQITQSSIMQTEAEVPTLQNSQVQSVLQFLPSRTYLLAEFEERRKTKQEKKLLAFKSKDQEQENIVKTQVFIRFNGEI
;
A
#
# COMPACT_ATOMS: atom_id res chain seq x y z
N MET A 1 32.44 -3.96 0.54
CA MET A 1 31.44 -4.91 -0.01
C MET A 1 31.87 -5.19 -1.42
N ASP A 2 32.02 -6.47 -1.74
CA ASP A 2 32.11 -6.87 -3.12
C ASP A 2 30.70 -7.19 -3.62
N PHE A 3 30.22 -6.42 -4.59
CA PHE A 3 28.93 -6.69 -5.22
C PHE A 3 29.04 -7.87 -6.21
N SER A 4 30.25 -8.41 -6.43
CA SER A 4 30.50 -9.58 -7.27
C SER A 4 29.77 -10.85 -6.79
N ASP A 5 29.44 -10.94 -5.50
CA ASP A 5 28.69 -12.08 -4.96
C ASP A 5 27.25 -12.11 -5.50
N PHE A 6 26.69 -10.95 -5.87
CA PHE A 6 25.31 -10.81 -6.37
C PHE A 6 25.17 -11.11 -7.86
N ILE A 7 26.30 -11.28 -8.55
CA ILE A 7 26.35 -11.55 -9.99
C ILE A 7 26.78 -12.99 -10.27
N GLN A 8 26.92 -13.84 -9.26
CA GLN A 8 27.12 -15.28 -9.48
C GLN A 8 25.85 -15.90 -10.08
N PRO A 9 25.97 -16.93 -10.94
CA PRO A 9 24.81 -17.60 -11.52
C PRO A 9 23.82 -18.12 -10.47
N GLY A 10 22.55 -17.83 -10.71
CA GLY A 10 21.39 -18.28 -9.94
C GLY A 10 20.52 -17.18 -9.36
N ILE A 11 19.72 -17.53 -8.35
CA ILE A 11 18.58 -16.72 -7.91
C ILE A 11 18.90 -16.00 -6.62
N VAL A 12 18.85 -14.67 -6.66
CA VAL A 12 19.09 -13.77 -5.54
C VAL A 12 17.85 -12.93 -5.30
N SER A 13 17.43 -12.86 -4.04
CA SER A 13 16.26 -12.08 -3.67
C SER A 13 16.63 -10.88 -2.82
N VAL A 14 15.91 -9.78 -3.05
CA VAL A 14 16.10 -8.53 -2.31
C VAL A 14 14.76 -8.00 -1.82
N THR A 15 14.67 -7.75 -0.52
CA THR A 15 13.51 -7.17 0.14
C THR A 15 13.85 -5.94 0.96
N GLY A 16 12.82 -5.18 1.32
CA GLY A 16 12.94 -3.98 2.12
C GLY A 16 11.70 -3.10 1.99
N LYS A 17 11.46 -2.30 3.03
CA LYS A 17 10.36 -1.32 3.07
C LYS A 17 10.42 -0.37 1.86
N PRO A 18 9.30 0.24 1.45
CA PRO A 18 9.31 1.31 0.45
C PRO A 18 10.36 2.39 0.81
N GLY A 19 11.22 2.73 -0.15
CA GLY A 19 12.33 3.66 0.05
C GLY A 19 13.56 3.10 0.80
N ALA A 20 13.62 1.78 1.01
CA ALA A 20 14.80 1.11 1.57
C ALA A 20 16.02 1.13 0.64
N GLY A 21 15.86 1.48 -0.65
CA GLY A 21 16.96 1.56 -1.61
C GLY A 21 17.16 0.32 -2.48
N LYS A 22 16.15 -0.54 -2.64
CA LYS A 22 16.22 -1.75 -3.47
C LYS A 22 16.66 -1.47 -4.91
N SER A 23 16.02 -0.50 -5.58
CA SER A 23 16.40 -0.12 -6.95
C SER A 23 17.78 0.58 -7.01
N TYR A 24 18.21 1.25 -5.94
CA TYR A 24 19.59 1.79 -5.87
C TYR A 24 20.63 0.68 -5.72
N PHE A 25 20.29 -0.36 -4.94
CA PHE A 25 21.10 -1.56 -4.81
C PHE A 25 21.24 -2.31 -6.14
N SER A 26 20.14 -2.49 -6.88
CA SER A 26 20.22 -3.13 -8.20
C SER A 26 21.08 -2.36 -9.20
N VAL A 27 21.04 -1.03 -9.17
CA VAL A 27 21.95 -0.19 -9.98
C VAL A 27 23.42 -0.44 -9.62
N LYS A 28 23.75 -0.64 -8.34
CA LYS A 28 25.11 -1.03 -7.94
C LYS A 28 25.49 -2.40 -8.50
N VAL A 29 24.60 -3.39 -8.45
CA VAL A 29 24.83 -4.71 -9.07
C VAL A 29 25.05 -4.59 -10.59
N VAL A 30 24.23 -3.79 -11.28
CA VAL A 30 24.40 -3.50 -12.73
C VAL A 30 25.78 -2.93 -13.01
N LEU A 31 26.23 -1.94 -12.23
CA LEU A 31 27.55 -1.33 -12.43
C LEU A 31 28.68 -2.34 -12.24
N GLU A 32 28.52 -3.32 -11.37
CA GLU A 32 29.55 -4.29 -11.04
C GLU A 32 29.61 -5.41 -12.08
N GLU A 33 28.46 -5.83 -12.63
CA GLU A 33 28.43 -6.65 -13.85
C GLU A 33 29.11 -5.93 -15.02
N LEU A 34 28.78 -4.66 -15.21
CA LEU A 34 29.37 -3.85 -16.29
C LEU A 34 30.85 -3.54 -16.08
N LYS A 35 31.44 -3.73 -14.90
CA LYS A 35 32.89 -3.55 -14.72
C LYS A 35 33.71 -4.73 -15.25
N LYS A 36 33.12 -5.92 -15.35
CA LYS A 36 33.79 -7.10 -15.92
C LYS A 36 34.30 -6.82 -17.33
N ASP A 37 35.42 -7.43 -17.71
CA ASP A 37 35.96 -7.30 -19.07
C ASP A 37 34.96 -7.78 -20.13
N ASN A 38 34.21 -8.82 -19.78
CA ASN A 38 33.20 -9.44 -20.62
C ASN A 38 31.84 -9.48 -19.87
N PRO A 39 31.09 -8.37 -19.84
CA PRO A 39 29.83 -8.30 -19.11
C PRO A 39 28.74 -9.12 -19.80
N ARG A 40 27.86 -9.74 -19.02
CA ARG A 40 26.64 -10.36 -19.55
C ARG A 40 25.64 -9.31 -20.01
N THR A 41 24.73 -9.74 -20.89
CA THR A 41 23.55 -8.95 -21.24
C THR A 41 22.69 -8.74 -19.99
N ILE A 42 22.16 -7.52 -19.81
CA ILE A 42 21.30 -7.17 -18.67
C ILE A 42 19.88 -6.94 -19.16
N VAL A 43 18.90 -7.63 -18.57
CA VAL A 43 17.48 -7.48 -18.90
C VAL A 43 16.72 -7.04 -17.64
N THR A 44 16.05 -5.89 -17.70
CA THR A 44 15.44 -5.31 -16.49
C THR A 44 14.23 -4.42 -16.76
N ASN A 45 13.30 -4.39 -15.81
CA ASN A 45 12.22 -3.39 -15.72
C ASN A 45 12.58 -2.21 -14.77
N VAL A 46 13.76 -2.22 -14.15
CA VAL A 46 14.24 -1.09 -13.35
C VAL A 46 14.44 0.10 -14.30
N PRO A 47 13.94 1.31 -13.98
CA PRO A 47 14.01 2.46 -14.88
C PRO A 47 15.43 3.04 -14.97
N LEU A 48 16.33 2.37 -15.69
CA LEU A 48 17.73 2.76 -15.86
C LEU A 48 17.88 3.89 -16.88
N ASN A 49 18.81 4.81 -16.61
CA ASN A 49 19.23 5.84 -17.56
C ASN A 49 20.44 5.34 -18.35
N VAL A 50 20.19 4.50 -19.36
CA VAL A 50 21.22 3.84 -20.18
C VAL A 50 22.25 4.84 -20.75
N PRO A 51 21.88 6.02 -21.28
CA PRO A 51 22.88 6.99 -21.76
C PRO A 51 23.86 7.46 -20.68
N LYS A 52 23.38 7.69 -19.44
CA LYS A 52 24.26 8.06 -18.33
C LYS A 52 25.11 6.90 -17.84
N ILE A 53 24.58 5.68 -17.86
CA ILE A 53 25.35 4.47 -17.53
C ILE A 53 26.48 4.30 -18.54
N LYS A 54 26.19 4.37 -19.85
CA LYS A 54 27.21 4.30 -20.91
C LYS A 54 28.30 5.35 -20.71
N LYS A 55 27.93 6.59 -20.39
CA LYS A 55 28.89 7.67 -20.06
C LYS A 55 29.68 7.39 -18.78
N HIS A 56 29.07 6.76 -17.78
CA HIS A 56 29.70 6.48 -16.49
C HIS A 56 30.71 5.32 -16.58
N VAL A 57 30.38 4.26 -17.32
CA VAL A 57 31.24 3.08 -17.48
C VAL A 57 32.30 3.31 -18.56
N GLY A 58 32.00 4.12 -19.59
CA GLY A 58 32.97 4.46 -20.65
C GLY A 58 33.15 3.40 -21.72
N LYS A 59 32.27 2.39 -21.78
CA LYS A 59 32.27 1.33 -22.80
C LYS A 59 30.85 1.01 -23.29
N PRO A 60 30.69 0.25 -24.39
CA PRO A 60 29.39 -0.24 -24.83
C PRO A 60 28.70 -1.03 -23.70
N VAL A 61 27.39 -0.86 -23.55
CA VAL A 61 26.60 -1.54 -22.53
C VAL A 61 25.39 -2.18 -23.19
N GLU A 62 25.11 -3.42 -22.82
CA GLU A 62 23.99 -4.20 -23.32
C GLU A 62 22.91 -4.28 -22.24
N ILE A 63 21.99 -3.33 -22.26
CA ILE A 63 20.90 -3.22 -21.29
C ILE A 63 19.59 -3.16 -22.07
N TYR A 64 18.72 -4.14 -21.83
CA TYR A 64 17.44 -4.29 -22.49
C TYR A 64 16.29 -4.17 -21.48
N GLY A 65 15.17 -3.64 -21.95
CA GLY A 65 13.95 -3.59 -21.16
C GLY A 65 13.31 -4.97 -21.09
N LEU A 66 12.85 -5.35 -19.89
CA LEU A 66 11.99 -6.52 -19.72
C LEU A 66 10.66 -6.24 -20.43
N ALA A 67 10.28 -7.06 -21.42
CA ALA A 67 9.02 -6.92 -22.14
C ALA A 67 7.82 -6.93 -21.16
N THR A 68 6.83 -6.06 -21.38
CA THR A 68 5.81 -5.69 -20.38
C THR A 68 4.71 -6.74 -20.16
N PHE A 69 4.44 -6.98 -18.87
CA PHE A 69 3.18 -7.33 -18.15
C PHE A 69 2.17 -8.38 -18.64
N THR A 70 2.03 -8.70 -19.93
CA THR A 70 0.87 -9.53 -20.36
C THR A 70 1.13 -11.03 -20.40
N ASP A 71 2.38 -11.48 -20.50
CA ASP A 71 2.68 -12.94 -20.48
C ASP A 71 4.07 -13.27 -19.92
N ASN A 72 4.39 -12.74 -18.73
CA ASN A 72 5.70 -12.91 -18.08
C ASN A 72 6.01 -14.34 -17.60
N ARG A 73 5.19 -15.32 -18.00
CA ARG A 73 5.50 -16.75 -17.86
C ARG A 73 6.83 -17.10 -18.54
N PHE A 74 7.23 -16.38 -19.58
CA PHE A 74 8.42 -16.74 -20.36
C PHE A 74 9.49 -15.65 -20.40
N PHE A 75 9.61 -14.81 -19.36
CA PHE A 75 10.56 -13.68 -19.37
C PHE A 75 12.02 -14.05 -19.75
N PHE A 76 12.43 -15.29 -19.49
CA PHE A 76 13.76 -15.81 -19.76
C PHE A 76 14.03 -16.15 -21.23
N THR A 77 12.99 -16.15 -22.08
CA THR A 77 13.15 -16.29 -23.54
C THR A 77 13.80 -15.06 -24.15
N GLN A 78 13.59 -13.89 -23.54
CA GLN A 78 14.16 -12.63 -23.96
C GLN A 78 15.58 -12.45 -23.39
N ARG A 79 16.59 -12.79 -24.19
CA ARG A 79 18.01 -12.70 -23.80
C ARG A 79 18.69 -11.40 -24.25
N GLY A 80 17.88 -10.41 -24.61
CA GLY A 80 18.31 -9.09 -25.07
C GLY A 80 18.58 -9.03 -26.57
N HIS A 81 19.67 -9.63 -27.03
CA HIS A 81 20.08 -9.61 -28.45
C HIS A 81 19.33 -10.62 -29.31
N TYR A 82 18.75 -11.65 -28.70
CA TYR A 82 17.83 -12.59 -29.36
C TYR A 82 16.72 -13.05 -28.41
N GLU A 83 15.73 -13.69 -29.02
CA GLU A 83 14.63 -14.35 -28.33
C GLU A 83 14.46 -15.76 -28.92
N PHE A 84 14.09 -16.72 -28.08
CA PHE A 84 13.84 -18.10 -28.50
C PHE A 84 12.49 -18.58 -27.96
N GLN A 85 11.83 -19.47 -28.69
CA GLN A 85 10.56 -20.04 -28.25
C GLN A 85 10.80 -21.37 -27.56
N VAL A 86 10.01 -21.62 -26.52
CA VAL A 86 10.17 -22.78 -25.65
C VAL A 86 8.83 -23.49 -25.54
N PRO A 87 8.78 -24.83 -25.67
CA PRO A 87 7.54 -25.57 -25.47
C PRO A 87 7.04 -25.41 -24.02
N SER A 88 5.72 -25.52 -23.81
CA SER A 88 5.11 -25.38 -22.48
C SER A 88 5.27 -26.61 -21.57
N GLU A 89 6.30 -27.44 -21.82
CA GLU A 89 6.51 -28.73 -21.17
C GLU A 89 7.37 -28.63 -19.88
N GLU A 90 7.47 -29.74 -19.16
CA GLU A 90 8.40 -29.91 -18.02
C GLU A 90 9.76 -30.44 -18.50
N ASN A 91 10.83 -30.16 -17.77
CA ASN A 91 12.18 -30.69 -18.01
C ASN A 91 12.79 -30.31 -19.36
N ILE A 92 12.81 -29.02 -19.63
CA ILE A 92 13.33 -28.48 -20.89
C ILE A 92 14.85 -28.42 -20.83
N ASP A 93 15.51 -28.98 -21.85
CA ASP A 93 16.94 -28.80 -22.06
C ASP A 93 17.20 -27.45 -22.73
N PHE A 94 17.47 -26.44 -21.91
CA PHE A 94 17.70 -25.08 -22.39
C PHE A 94 18.95 -24.95 -23.27
N SER A 95 19.92 -25.86 -23.16
CA SER A 95 21.18 -25.77 -23.90
C SER A 95 20.99 -25.77 -25.42
N GLN A 96 19.94 -26.43 -25.92
CA GLN A 96 19.60 -26.53 -27.34
C GLN A 96 19.09 -25.21 -27.94
N TYR A 97 18.66 -24.27 -27.10
CA TYR A 97 18.12 -22.98 -27.50
C TYR A 97 19.11 -21.81 -27.28
N LEU A 98 20.26 -22.10 -26.66
CA LEU A 98 21.30 -21.11 -26.41
C LEU A 98 22.24 -21.02 -27.61
N GLN A 99 22.71 -19.81 -27.91
CA GLN A 99 23.77 -19.60 -28.90
C GLN A 99 25.12 -19.97 -28.28
N ASP A 100 26.08 -20.42 -29.10
CA ASP A 100 27.40 -20.85 -28.64
C ASP A 100 28.20 -19.74 -27.92
N ASP A 101 27.89 -18.47 -28.20
CA ASP A 101 28.51 -17.29 -27.60
C ASP A 101 27.72 -16.70 -26.42
N ASP A 102 26.65 -17.36 -25.98
CA ASP A 102 25.84 -16.94 -24.84
C ASP A 102 26.59 -17.11 -23.52
N LYS A 103 26.78 -15.99 -22.82
CA LYS A 103 27.54 -15.92 -21.54
C LYS A 103 26.63 -15.93 -20.32
N GLY A 104 25.34 -16.11 -20.52
CA GLY A 104 24.29 -15.89 -19.55
C GLY A 104 23.75 -14.46 -19.57
N VAL A 105 22.65 -14.27 -18.86
CA VAL A 105 21.92 -13.01 -18.72
C VAL A 105 21.75 -12.65 -17.25
N LEU A 106 21.92 -11.37 -16.92
CA LEU A 106 21.55 -10.80 -15.62
C LEU A 106 20.14 -10.21 -15.70
N TYR A 107 19.17 -10.96 -15.19
CA TYR A 107 17.80 -10.50 -15.05
C TYR A 107 17.63 -9.74 -13.74
N ILE A 108 17.07 -8.52 -13.82
CA ILE A 108 16.73 -7.72 -12.64
C ILE A 108 15.27 -7.32 -12.72
N ILE A 109 14.45 -7.87 -11.83
CA ILE A 109 13.00 -7.67 -11.84
C ILE A 109 12.58 -6.92 -10.57
N ASP A 110 12.25 -5.64 -10.71
CA ASP A 110 11.60 -4.84 -9.66
C ASP A 110 10.12 -5.18 -9.55
N GLU A 111 9.59 -5.06 -8.33
CA GLU A 111 8.23 -5.49 -7.96
C GLU A 111 7.85 -6.88 -8.50
N ALA A 112 8.75 -7.84 -8.27
CA ALA A 112 8.64 -9.22 -8.77
C ALA A 112 7.35 -9.96 -8.37
N HIS A 113 6.68 -9.53 -7.30
CA HIS A 113 5.38 -10.06 -6.89
C HIS A 113 4.25 -9.80 -7.92
N LEU A 114 4.43 -8.84 -8.82
CA LEU A 114 3.51 -8.61 -9.94
C LEU A 114 3.68 -9.67 -11.05
N TYR A 115 4.88 -10.26 -11.15
CA TYR A 115 5.25 -11.23 -12.17
C TYR A 115 5.08 -12.67 -11.67
N PHE A 116 5.41 -12.91 -10.41
CA PHE A 116 5.41 -14.23 -9.77
C PHE A 116 4.52 -14.20 -8.53
N ASN A 117 3.24 -13.88 -8.71
CA ASN A 117 2.31 -13.70 -7.59
C ASN A 117 2.03 -15.03 -6.87
N SER A 118 2.15 -15.06 -5.54
CA SER A 118 1.90 -16.28 -4.75
C SER A 118 0.45 -16.81 -4.80
N ARG A 119 -0.52 -15.98 -5.20
CA ARG A 119 -1.94 -16.38 -5.36
C ARG A 119 -2.24 -17.00 -6.72
N ASN A 120 -1.46 -16.66 -7.75
CA ASN A 120 -1.66 -17.11 -9.13
C ASN A 120 -0.59 -18.14 -9.54
N TRP A 121 -0.12 -18.95 -8.58
CA TRP A 121 0.91 -19.96 -8.82
C TRP A 121 0.53 -20.97 -9.92
N LYS A 122 -0.77 -21.24 -10.10
CA LYS A 122 -1.29 -22.13 -11.15
C LYS A 122 -1.06 -21.60 -12.56
N ASP A 123 -0.92 -20.28 -12.70
CA ASP A 123 -0.74 -19.64 -14.00
C ASP A 123 0.73 -19.58 -14.42
N LEU A 124 1.67 -19.95 -13.54
CA LEU A 124 3.09 -19.97 -13.85
C LEU A 124 3.39 -21.14 -14.81
N ALA A 125 4.04 -20.86 -15.93
CA ALA A 125 4.34 -21.91 -16.90
C ALA A 125 5.35 -22.93 -16.34
N LYS A 126 5.15 -24.20 -16.69
CA LYS A 126 6.05 -25.31 -16.32
C LYS A 126 7.49 -25.06 -16.80
N ALA A 127 7.63 -24.44 -17.97
CA ALA A 127 8.91 -24.00 -18.50
C ALA A 127 9.63 -23.01 -17.58
N THR A 128 8.92 -22.06 -16.95
CA THR A 128 9.52 -21.09 -15.99
C THR A 128 10.07 -21.79 -14.76
N LEU A 129 9.34 -22.79 -14.25
CA LEU A 129 9.75 -23.58 -13.10
C LEU A 129 10.98 -24.45 -13.41
N SER A 130 11.00 -25.03 -14.62
CA SER A 130 12.17 -25.72 -15.16
C SER A 130 13.35 -24.76 -15.28
N TYR A 131 13.14 -23.56 -15.83
CA TYR A 131 14.15 -22.52 -15.94
C TYR A 131 14.74 -22.13 -14.58
N PHE A 132 13.92 -21.89 -13.55
CA PHE A 132 14.43 -21.58 -12.20
C PHE A 132 15.32 -22.68 -11.61
N THR A 133 15.08 -23.93 -12.01
CA THR A 133 15.92 -25.06 -11.60
C THR A 133 17.23 -25.07 -12.37
N PHE A 134 17.20 -24.75 -13.67
CA PHE A 134 18.38 -24.80 -14.56
C PHE A 134 19.16 -23.50 -14.69
N ILE A 135 18.71 -22.40 -14.09
CA ILE A 135 19.29 -21.06 -14.23
C ILE A 135 20.81 -21.00 -13.98
N ARG A 136 21.35 -21.80 -13.05
CA ARG A 136 22.81 -21.85 -12.80
C ARG A 136 23.57 -22.55 -13.92
N HIS A 137 22.97 -23.58 -14.51
CA HIS A 137 23.58 -24.40 -15.55
C HIS A 137 23.75 -23.63 -16.86
N ILE A 138 22.83 -22.70 -17.13
CA ILE A 138 22.87 -21.81 -18.29
C ILE A 138 23.64 -20.49 -18.04
N GLY A 139 24.22 -20.30 -16.85
CA GLY A 139 25.03 -19.12 -16.51
C GLY A 139 24.23 -17.84 -16.17
N ASP A 140 22.91 -17.95 -16.07
CA ASP A 140 22.02 -16.81 -15.81
C ASP A 140 21.99 -16.43 -14.32
N THR A 141 21.71 -15.16 -14.05
CA THR A 141 21.44 -14.66 -12.69
C THR A 141 20.08 -13.96 -12.68
N LEU A 142 19.23 -14.30 -11.72
CA LEU A 142 17.96 -13.62 -11.46
C LEU A 142 18.02 -12.87 -10.13
N LEU A 143 18.07 -11.55 -10.20
CA LEU A 143 17.93 -10.65 -9.06
C LEU A 143 16.51 -10.10 -9.00
N TYR A 144 15.66 -10.68 -8.15
CA TYR A 144 14.28 -10.21 -8.00
C TYR A 144 14.11 -9.34 -6.75
N LEU A 145 13.47 -8.19 -6.92
CA LEU A 145 13.21 -7.21 -5.87
C LEU A 145 11.72 -7.28 -5.49
N THR A 146 11.41 -7.35 -4.20
CA THR A 146 10.03 -7.34 -3.70
C THR A 146 9.93 -6.57 -2.39
N GLN A 147 8.71 -6.19 -1.99
CA GLN A 147 8.46 -5.61 -0.67
C GLN A 147 8.30 -6.67 0.42
N LYS A 148 7.73 -7.82 0.06
CA LYS A 148 7.53 -8.98 0.94
C LYS A 148 7.75 -10.26 0.13
N TYR A 149 8.54 -11.19 0.67
CA TYR A 149 8.77 -12.47 0.01
C TYR A 149 7.50 -13.32 -0.08
N ALA A 150 6.63 -13.28 0.93
CA ALA A 150 5.37 -14.04 0.92
C ALA A 150 4.43 -13.73 -0.27
N ASP A 151 4.59 -12.57 -0.91
CA ASP A 151 3.79 -12.19 -2.09
C ASP A 151 4.37 -12.79 -3.39
N VAL A 152 5.57 -13.38 -3.33
CA VAL A 152 6.24 -14.08 -4.42
C VAL A 152 5.99 -15.58 -4.32
N ASP A 153 5.84 -16.22 -5.48
CA ASP A 153 5.61 -17.66 -5.64
C ASP A 153 6.56 -18.52 -4.79
N ALA A 154 6.00 -19.53 -4.15
CA ALA A 154 6.72 -20.38 -3.20
C ALA A 154 7.81 -21.23 -3.85
N GLN A 155 7.63 -21.64 -5.11
CA GLN A 155 8.60 -22.46 -5.84
C GLN A 155 9.81 -21.62 -6.23
N LEU A 156 9.61 -20.38 -6.71
CA LEU A 156 10.71 -19.44 -6.94
C LEU A 156 11.50 -19.16 -5.65
N ARG A 157 10.79 -18.93 -4.53
CA ARG A 157 11.43 -18.75 -3.22
C ARG A 157 12.23 -19.97 -2.78
N GLY A 158 11.69 -21.18 -2.96
CA GLY A 158 12.38 -22.43 -2.63
C GLY A 158 13.67 -22.66 -3.46
N LYS A 159 13.81 -22.03 -4.62
CA LYS A 159 15.03 -22.07 -5.46
C LYS A 159 15.97 -20.87 -5.26
N THR A 160 15.56 -19.89 -4.45
CA THR A 160 16.36 -18.71 -4.13
C THR A 160 17.55 -19.10 -3.26
N GLN A 161 18.76 -18.67 -3.63
CA GLN A 161 19.98 -19.02 -2.90
C GLN A 161 20.19 -18.15 -1.66
N THR A 162 19.90 -16.86 -1.79
CA THR A 162 20.18 -15.87 -0.76
C THR A 162 19.05 -14.87 -0.66
N PHE A 163 18.70 -14.53 0.58
CA PHE A 163 17.67 -13.57 0.91
C PHE A 163 18.29 -12.33 1.51
N ASN A 164 18.12 -11.18 0.84
CA ASN A 164 18.78 -9.95 1.22
C ASN A 164 17.77 -8.92 1.72
N LEU A 165 17.87 -8.53 2.99
CA LEU A 165 17.07 -7.45 3.57
C LEU A 165 17.86 -6.14 3.51
N ILE A 166 17.37 -5.18 2.74
CA ILE A 166 17.95 -3.84 2.66
C ILE A 166 17.23 -2.87 3.58
N ARG A 167 18.03 -2.05 4.28
CA ARG A 167 17.58 -0.99 5.17
C ARG A 167 18.25 0.32 4.83
N ASN A 168 17.45 1.39 4.80
CA ASN A 168 17.95 2.74 4.63
C ASN A 168 18.19 3.38 6.00
N LEU A 169 19.45 3.46 6.42
CA LEU A 169 19.84 3.97 7.74
C LEU A 169 19.48 5.46 7.92
N SER A 170 19.36 6.21 6.82
CA SER A 170 18.98 7.63 6.86
C SER A 170 17.48 7.84 7.18
N ARG A 171 16.65 6.82 6.93
CA ARG A 171 15.21 6.83 7.23
C ARG A 171 14.88 6.13 8.55
N GLU A 172 15.81 5.35 9.10
CA GLU A 172 15.62 4.68 10.39
C GLU A 172 15.95 5.60 11.57
N ARG A 173 15.07 5.59 12.57
CA ARG A 173 15.29 6.25 13.86
C ARG A 173 15.81 5.25 14.86
N PHE A 174 16.88 5.61 15.56
CA PHE A 174 17.38 4.96 16.75
C PHE A 174 16.76 5.68 17.96
N LEU A 175 16.12 4.94 18.88
CA LEU A 175 15.55 5.49 20.13
C LEU A 175 14.64 6.72 19.92
N LYS A 176 13.65 6.65 19.00
CA LYS A 176 12.67 7.69 18.59
C LYS A 176 13.23 9.05 18.12
N TYR A 177 14.38 9.50 18.61
CA TYR A 177 14.92 10.86 18.51
C TYR A 177 16.24 10.92 17.74
N PHE A 178 17.01 9.82 17.67
CA PHE A 178 18.34 9.82 17.06
C PHE A 178 18.33 9.20 15.66
N LYS A 179 19.22 9.68 14.79
CA LYS A 179 19.45 9.06 13.48
C LYS A 179 20.42 7.90 13.63
N ARG A 180 20.11 6.75 13.02
CA ARG A 180 20.95 5.55 13.09
C ARG A 180 22.24 5.68 12.28
N GLY A 181 22.25 6.50 11.23
CA GLY A 181 23.42 6.77 10.40
C GLY A 181 23.03 7.31 9.02
N SER A 182 23.98 7.32 8.10
CA SER A 182 23.78 7.59 6.68
C SER A 182 24.08 6.35 5.84
N GLY A 183 23.47 6.25 4.65
CA GLY A 183 23.69 5.14 3.73
C GLY A 183 22.68 4.00 3.93
N PHE A 184 23.07 2.83 3.44
CA PHE A 184 22.26 1.62 3.43
C PHE A 184 23.00 0.48 4.09
N ARG A 185 22.24 -0.41 4.72
CA ARG A 185 22.76 -1.69 5.24
C ARG A 185 21.96 -2.80 4.61
N ALA A 186 22.63 -3.82 4.10
CA ALA A 186 21.99 -5.05 3.68
C ALA A 186 22.42 -6.19 4.59
N TYR A 187 21.46 -7.06 4.86
CA TYR A 187 21.61 -8.25 5.67
C TYR A 187 21.28 -9.44 4.79
N GLN A 188 22.21 -10.36 4.67
CA GLN A 188 22.06 -11.57 3.87
C GLN A 188 21.72 -12.75 4.77
N TYR A 189 20.79 -13.56 4.29
CA TYR A 189 20.28 -14.75 4.96
C TYR A 189 20.26 -15.91 3.98
N LEU A 190 20.41 -17.13 4.50
CA LEU A 190 20.30 -18.34 3.70
C LEU A 190 18.84 -18.74 3.51
N ASN A 191 18.01 -18.57 4.54
CA ASN A 191 16.58 -18.88 4.49
C ASN A 191 15.72 -17.62 4.69
N GLU A 192 14.49 -17.65 4.16
CA GLU A 192 13.51 -16.57 4.39
C GLU A 192 13.11 -16.47 5.87
N GLU A 193 13.00 -17.61 6.56
CA GLU A 193 12.49 -17.68 7.94
C GLU A 193 13.40 -16.93 8.91
N ASP A 194 14.71 -16.96 8.69
CA ASP A 194 15.74 -16.28 9.48
C ASP A 194 15.52 -14.75 9.53
N ILE A 195 14.90 -14.19 8.48
CA ILE A 195 14.56 -12.76 8.41
C ILE A 195 13.41 -12.43 9.37
N ARG A 196 12.45 -13.35 9.51
CA ARG A 196 11.26 -13.17 10.36
C ARG A 196 11.60 -13.40 11.83
N SER A 197 12.39 -14.43 12.13
CA SER A 197 12.91 -14.72 13.47
C SER A 197 13.88 -13.65 13.98
N LYS A 198 14.42 -12.83 13.06
CA LYS A 198 15.51 -11.87 13.32
C LYS A 198 16.78 -12.59 13.79
N ASP A 199 17.05 -13.76 13.22
CA ASP A 199 18.30 -14.46 13.44
C ASP A 199 19.49 -13.64 12.94
N LYS A 200 20.69 -14.06 13.35
CA LYS A 200 21.92 -13.41 12.90
C LYS A 200 22.05 -13.61 11.39
N ALA A 201 22.14 -12.50 10.67
CA ALA A 201 22.44 -12.51 9.24
C ALA A 201 23.76 -13.25 9.00
N SER A 202 23.82 -14.07 7.94
CA SER A 202 25.05 -14.80 7.57
C SER A 202 26.15 -13.82 7.18
N GLN A 203 25.76 -12.74 6.51
CA GLN A 203 26.63 -11.62 6.20
C GLN A 203 25.87 -10.32 6.36
N ASP A 204 26.56 -9.26 6.80
CA ASP A 204 26.00 -7.94 6.85
C ASP A 204 27.02 -6.91 6.33
N PHE A 205 26.52 -5.93 5.57
CA PHE A 205 27.41 -4.92 5.02
C PHE A 205 26.68 -3.59 4.88
N THR A 206 27.47 -2.52 4.97
CA THR A 206 27.02 -1.14 4.85
C THR A 206 27.66 -0.50 3.64
N TYR A 207 26.89 0.26 2.87
CA TYR A 207 27.39 1.01 1.73
C TYR A 207 26.79 2.41 1.70
N ASN A 208 27.59 3.36 1.21
CA ASN A 208 27.23 4.77 1.20
C ASN A 208 26.30 5.11 0.03
N PHE A 209 25.46 6.13 0.25
CA PHE A 209 24.66 6.71 -0.82
C PHE A 209 25.52 7.65 -1.68
N GLU A 210 25.70 7.28 -2.94
CA GLU A 210 26.45 8.06 -3.91
C GLU A 210 25.49 8.72 -4.90
N LYS A 211 25.44 10.05 -4.86
CA LYS A 211 24.57 10.83 -5.75
C LYS A 211 24.87 10.59 -7.23
N LYS A 212 26.11 10.27 -7.60
CA LYS A 212 26.51 9.94 -8.98
C LYS A 212 25.81 8.66 -9.45
N VAL A 213 25.83 7.60 -8.65
CA VAL A 213 25.16 6.32 -8.93
C VAL A 213 23.65 6.49 -8.93
N ALA A 214 23.10 7.26 -7.99
CA ALA A 214 21.65 7.48 -7.92
C ALA A 214 21.08 8.23 -9.14
N ARG A 215 21.90 8.98 -9.88
CA ARG A 215 21.50 9.66 -11.12
C ARG A 215 21.41 8.73 -12.34
N LEU A 216 21.89 7.49 -12.21
CA LEU A 216 21.92 6.49 -13.28
C LEU A 216 20.59 5.76 -13.44
N TYR A 217 19.62 5.98 -12.55
CA TYR A 217 18.25 5.49 -12.71
C TYR A 217 17.26 6.62 -12.49
N SER A 218 16.09 6.50 -13.09
CA SER A 218 15.01 7.48 -12.97
C SER A 218 14.05 7.05 -11.88
N THR A 219 14.10 7.73 -10.74
CA THR A 219 13.03 7.64 -9.73
C THR A 219 11.73 8.33 -10.17
N SER A 220 11.72 8.93 -11.38
CA SER A 220 10.73 9.95 -11.80
C SER A 220 9.35 9.45 -12.18
N ILE A 221 9.06 8.15 -12.07
CA ILE A 221 7.66 7.70 -12.17
C ILE A 221 6.83 8.26 -11.00
N PHE A 222 7.50 8.60 -9.88
CA PHE A 222 6.92 9.41 -8.81
C PHE A 222 7.81 10.64 -8.57
N ASN A 223 7.20 11.83 -8.57
CA ASN A 223 7.85 13.15 -8.45
C ASN A 223 9.10 13.18 -7.55
N LYS A 224 10.25 13.62 -8.09
CA LYS A 224 11.51 13.81 -7.32
C LYS A 224 11.36 14.74 -6.11
N GLU A 225 10.32 15.55 -6.06
CA GLU A 225 10.09 16.51 -4.97
C GLU A 225 9.60 15.85 -3.67
N THR A 226 8.87 14.73 -3.72
CA THR A 226 8.34 14.10 -2.51
C THR A 226 9.44 13.38 -1.72
N ASP A 227 10.40 12.74 -2.40
CA ASP A 227 11.47 11.99 -1.73
C ASP A 227 12.59 12.89 -1.17
N VAL A 228 12.81 14.08 -1.75
CA VAL A 228 13.81 15.03 -1.24
C VAL A 228 13.35 15.75 0.03
N ARG A 229 12.04 15.90 0.24
CA ARG A 229 11.48 16.61 1.40
C ARG A 229 11.48 15.79 2.70
N THR A 230 11.59 14.46 2.62
CA THR A 230 11.54 13.58 3.80
C THR A 230 12.92 13.36 4.45
N LYS A 231 13.68 14.44 4.68
CA LYS A 231 14.81 14.34 5.62
C LYS A 231 14.22 14.18 7.02
N VAL A 232 14.42 13.01 7.63
CA VAL A 232 14.05 12.79 9.03
C VAL A 232 14.73 13.88 9.87
N LYS A 233 13.95 14.69 10.59
CA LYS A 233 14.48 15.61 11.60
C LYS A 233 14.89 14.75 12.80
N GLY A 234 16.16 14.78 13.17
CA GLY A 234 16.70 13.96 14.26
C GLY A 234 18.13 14.38 14.56
N ILE A 235 18.48 14.36 15.84
CA ILE A 235 19.80 14.75 16.33
C ILE A 235 20.79 13.64 15.98
N PRO A 236 21.92 13.92 15.33
CA PRO A 236 22.96 12.93 15.13
C PRO A 236 23.44 12.40 16.48
N ILE A 237 23.65 11.09 16.61
CA ILE A 237 24.05 10.46 17.89
C ILE A 237 25.36 11.04 18.46
N THR A 238 26.22 11.57 17.59
CA THR A 238 27.46 12.27 17.97
C THR A 238 27.20 13.50 18.83
N TRP A 239 26.14 14.27 18.55
CA TRP A 239 25.74 15.41 19.38
C TRP A 239 25.17 14.97 20.73
N ALA A 240 24.50 13.82 20.77
CA ALA A 240 24.01 13.25 22.03
C ALA A 240 25.17 12.78 22.92
N LEU A 241 26.17 12.12 22.34
CA LEU A 241 27.40 11.71 23.04
C LEU A 241 28.22 12.92 23.48
N LEU A 242 28.30 13.96 22.66
CA LEU A 242 28.97 15.21 23.02
C LEU A 242 28.25 15.94 24.16
N ALA A 243 26.91 16.00 24.13
CA ALA A 243 26.12 16.53 25.23
C ALA A 243 26.29 15.71 26.52
N LEU A 244 26.30 14.37 26.42
CA LEU A 244 26.58 13.48 27.55
C LEU A 244 27.98 13.72 28.12
N ALA A 245 28.99 13.85 27.26
CA ALA A 245 30.37 14.14 27.67
C ALA A 245 30.50 15.51 28.35
N LEU A 246 29.78 16.53 27.85
CA LEU A 246 29.73 17.85 28.48
C LEU A 246 29.04 17.81 29.85
N VAL A 247 27.95 17.08 30.00
CA VAL A 247 27.25 16.91 31.29
C VAL A 247 28.13 16.13 32.27
N ALA A 248 28.78 15.05 31.82
CA ALA A 248 29.70 14.28 32.64
C ALA A 248 30.92 15.13 33.07
N GLY A 249 31.52 15.86 32.14
CA GLY A 249 32.63 16.78 32.42
C GLY A 249 32.24 17.90 33.38
N SER A 250 31.05 18.47 33.22
CA SER A 250 30.50 19.49 34.15
C SER A 250 30.23 18.90 35.53
N GLY A 251 29.73 17.66 35.60
CA GLY A 251 29.53 16.94 36.86
C GLY A 251 30.83 16.64 37.59
N VAL A 252 31.87 16.22 36.87
CA VAL A 252 33.22 16.02 37.43
C VAL A 252 33.82 17.34 37.90
N TYR A 253 33.69 18.41 37.11
CA TYR A 253 34.15 19.76 37.51
C TYR A 253 33.42 20.25 38.76
N TRP A 254 32.10 20.10 38.83
CA TRP A 254 31.30 20.47 40.00
C TRP A 254 31.66 19.65 41.23
N LEU A 255 31.89 18.32 41.08
CA LEU A 255 32.38 17.47 42.15
C LEU A 255 33.77 17.92 42.64
N TYR A 256 34.67 18.28 41.73
CA TYR A 256 36.01 18.77 42.05
C TYR A 256 35.99 20.12 42.79
N THR A 257 35.16 21.08 42.35
CA THR A 257 35.17 22.44 42.91
C THR A 257 34.25 22.63 44.12
N TYR A 258 33.10 21.96 44.17
CA TYR A 258 32.06 22.21 45.17
C TYR A 258 31.58 20.95 45.90
N GLY A 259 31.57 19.79 45.23
CA GLY A 259 31.00 18.56 45.79
C GLY A 259 31.89 17.89 46.83
N PHE A 260 33.21 17.88 46.61
CA PHE A 260 34.12 17.12 47.47
C PHE A 260 34.24 17.71 48.89
N SER A 261 34.25 19.04 49.03
CA SER A 261 34.30 19.71 50.34
C SER A 261 33.00 19.51 51.14
N ASN A 262 31.84 19.58 50.49
CA ASN A 262 30.54 19.39 51.14
C ASN A 262 30.22 17.93 51.49
N ILE A 263 30.65 16.98 50.64
CA ILE A 263 30.51 15.55 50.93
C ILE A 263 31.46 15.14 52.07
N LEU A 264 32.71 15.61 52.07
CA LEU A 264 33.62 15.39 53.20
C LEU A 264 33.10 16.05 54.49
N ALA A 265 32.54 17.26 54.41
CA ALA A 265 31.96 17.92 55.58
C ALA A 265 30.84 17.08 56.20
N ASN A 266 29.88 16.59 55.40
CA ASN A 266 28.77 15.78 55.90
C ASN A 266 29.18 14.38 56.39
N VAL A 267 30.19 13.76 55.76
CA VAL A 267 30.71 12.45 56.19
C VAL A 267 31.57 12.58 57.46
N PHE A 268 32.36 13.65 57.62
CA PHE A 268 33.12 13.88 58.86
C PHE A 268 32.25 14.35 60.02
N THR A 269 31.20 15.14 59.79
CA THR A 269 30.26 15.51 60.87
C THR A 269 29.48 14.31 61.40
N GLY A 270 29.21 13.30 60.59
CA GLY A 270 28.56 12.05 61.03
C GLY A 270 29.47 11.11 61.83
N PHE A 271 30.80 11.21 61.67
CA PHE A 271 31.75 10.38 62.42
C PHE A 271 32.20 10.99 63.76
N VAL A 272 32.09 12.32 63.94
CA VAL A 272 32.46 13.01 65.19
C VAL A 272 31.34 13.01 66.24
N SER A 273 30.10 12.63 65.88
CA SER A 273 28.96 12.61 66.80
C SER A 273 28.63 11.24 67.41
N THR A 274 29.50 10.22 67.27
CA THR A 274 29.23 8.86 67.77
C THR A 274 30.05 8.48 69.01
N GLU A 275 30.24 9.41 69.94
CA GLU A 275 30.61 9.10 71.34
C GLU A 275 29.87 10.05 72.29
N ALA A 276 28.60 9.75 72.57
CA ALA A 276 27.94 10.02 73.85
C ALA A 276 26.43 9.74 73.73
N HIS A 277 26.05 8.47 73.85
CA HIS A 277 25.05 8.07 74.84
C HIS A 277 24.76 6.57 74.71
N GLN A 278 25.34 5.80 75.63
CA GLN A 278 24.74 4.57 76.10
C GLN A 278 23.90 4.86 77.36
N ILE A 279 22.93 3.98 77.57
CA ILE A 279 22.45 3.38 78.83
C ILE A 279 20.96 3.62 79.15
N SER A 280 20.30 2.47 79.36
CA SER A 280 19.01 2.17 80.02
C SER A 280 17.73 2.44 79.19
N THR A 281 16.73 1.56 79.10
CA THR A 281 16.52 0.21 79.63
C THR A 281 15.38 -0.49 78.89
N GLU A 282 15.58 -1.79 78.72
CA GLU A 282 14.69 -2.92 78.50
C GLU A 282 13.21 -2.82 78.93
N LYS A 283 12.26 -3.13 78.02
CA LYS A 283 11.12 -4.02 78.31
C LYS A 283 10.48 -4.62 77.05
N LYS A 284 10.12 -5.89 77.21
CA LYS A 284 9.81 -6.95 76.26
C LYS A 284 8.30 -7.05 75.93
N ALA A 285 8.00 -7.81 74.86
CA ALA A 285 6.72 -8.45 74.48
C ALA A 285 5.70 -7.57 73.72
N GLU A 286 4.97 -8.00 72.70
CA GLU A 286 4.81 -9.30 72.01
C GLU A 286 4.12 -9.03 70.65
N LYS A 287 4.46 -9.79 69.60
CA LYS A 287 3.88 -9.67 68.24
C LYS A 287 2.55 -10.42 68.14
N PRO A 288 1.49 -9.86 67.54
CA PRO A 288 0.41 -10.67 66.99
C PRO A 288 0.79 -11.19 65.60
N LYS A 289 0.79 -12.52 65.47
CA LYS A 289 0.79 -13.25 64.20
C LYS A 289 -0.58 -13.05 63.54
N GLN A 290 -0.60 -12.56 62.29
CA GLN A 290 -1.79 -12.69 61.45
C GLN A 290 -1.83 -14.12 60.90
N GLN A 291 -2.82 -14.87 61.35
CA GLN A 291 -3.15 -16.20 60.86
C GLN A 291 -3.94 -16.08 59.56
N PHE A 292 -3.46 -16.79 58.54
CA PHE A 292 -4.22 -17.20 57.38
C PHE A 292 -5.20 -18.30 57.81
N SER A 293 -6.49 -18.13 57.57
CA SER A 293 -7.48 -19.20 57.65
C SER A 293 -8.24 -19.30 56.32
N GLN A 294 -8.18 -20.50 55.75
CA GLN A 294 -9.07 -20.97 54.70
C GLN A 294 -10.44 -21.32 55.29
N GLY A 295 -11.48 -21.28 54.44
CA GLY A 295 -12.67 -22.10 54.58
C GLY A 295 -13.97 -21.32 54.70
N GLY A 296 -14.87 -21.51 53.73
CA GLY A 296 -16.24 -21.01 53.82
C GLY A 296 -16.99 -20.94 52.49
N SER A 297 -17.05 -22.03 51.73
CA SER A 297 -18.04 -22.20 50.67
C SER A 297 -19.41 -22.46 51.32
N VAL A 298 -20.38 -21.57 51.11
CA VAL A 298 -21.79 -21.85 51.38
C VAL A 298 -22.58 -21.77 50.09
N THR A 299 -23.34 -22.84 49.91
CA THR A 299 -24.12 -23.27 48.78
C THR A 299 -25.59 -22.83 48.89
N ASN A 300 -26.27 -22.89 47.75
CA ASN A 300 -27.71 -23.10 47.51
C ASN A 300 -28.65 -21.86 47.43
N PRO A 301 -29.79 -21.95 46.68
CA PRO A 301 -30.34 -23.15 46.03
C PRO A 301 -30.64 -23.02 44.52
N SER A 302 -30.43 -24.15 43.85
CA SER A 302 -31.16 -24.59 42.67
C SER A 302 -32.66 -24.75 42.99
N VAL A 303 -33.52 -24.18 42.16
CA VAL A 303 -34.88 -24.68 41.94
C VAL A 303 -35.01 -25.03 40.46
N ASN A 304 -35.24 -26.32 40.23
CA ASN A 304 -35.56 -26.92 38.96
C ASN A 304 -36.97 -26.57 38.52
N GLY A 305 -37.14 -26.54 37.19
CA GLY A 305 -38.32 -27.09 36.54
C GLY A 305 -39.17 -26.06 35.80
N LEU A 306 -39.05 -26.05 34.47
CA LEU A 306 -40.10 -26.52 33.54
C LEU A 306 -39.75 -26.09 32.12
N SER A 307 -39.48 -27.07 31.25
CA SER A 307 -39.59 -26.92 29.80
C SER A 307 -41.04 -26.53 29.46
N PRO A 308 -41.28 -25.70 28.41
CA PRO A 308 -41.48 -26.31 27.10
C PRO A 308 -41.00 -25.44 25.90
N THR A 309 -40.62 -26.13 24.83
CA THR A 309 -40.77 -25.75 23.41
C THR A 309 -40.95 -24.27 23.05
N GLY A 310 -39.99 -23.68 22.32
CA GLY A 310 -40.21 -22.41 21.64
C GLY A 310 -38.99 -21.96 20.85
N GLY A 311 -39.16 -21.83 19.53
CA GLY A 311 -38.18 -21.48 18.50
C GLY A 311 -37.01 -20.59 18.92
N ILE A 312 -35.81 -21.07 18.58
CA ILE A 312 -34.68 -20.19 18.32
C ILE A 312 -35.11 -19.28 17.17
N ASN A 313 -35.25 -17.99 17.44
CA ASN A 313 -35.30 -16.97 16.40
C ASN A 313 -33.95 -16.97 15.69
N GLU A 314 -33.86 -17.80 14.65
CA GLU A 314 -32.93 -17.58 13.55
C GLU A 314 -33.25 -16.21 12.97
N PHE A 315 -32.31 -15.28 13.11
CA PHE A 315 -32.29 -14.12 12.24
C PHE A 315 -32.11 -14.63 10.80
N PRO A 316 -32.87 -14.13 9.81
CA PRO A 316 -32.84 -14.69 8.48
C PRO A 316 -31.51 -14.35 7.80
N ASP A 317 -30.63 -15.35 7.65
CA ASP A 317 -29.42 -15.35 6.82
C ASP A 317 -29.72 -15.27 5.30
N GLN A 318 -30.88 -14.75 4.90
CA GLN A 318 -31.38 -14.79 3.51
C GLN A 318 -31.45 -13.44 2.78
N VAL A 319 -30.85 -12.36 3.29
CA VAL A 319 -30.90 -11.06 2.57
C VAL A 319 -29.64 -10.76 1.75
N PHE A 320 -28.52 -11.49 1.92
CA PHE A 320 -27.28 -11.21 1.16
C PHE A 320 -26.50 -12.46 0.73
N THR A 321 -27.17 -13.51 0.26
CA THR A 321 -26.54 -14.64 -0.45
C THR A 321 -26.93 -14.68 -1.92
N GLY A 322 -26.90 -13.53 -2.58
CA GLY A 322 -26.78 -13.46 -4.03
C GLY A 322 -25.33 -13.66 -4.44
N PHE A 323 -24.89 -14.91 -4.61
CA PHE A 323 -23.67 -15.19 -5.36
C PHE A 323 -23.72 -14.47 -6.71
N PRO A 324 -22.62 -13.90 -7.24
CA PRO A 324 -22.59 -13.56 -8.65
C PRO A 324 -22.91 -14.85 -9.41
N ARG A 325 -24.03 -14.86 -10.15
CA ARG A 325 -24.32 -15.93 -11.09
C ARG A 325 -23.15 -16.00 -12.05
N VAL A 326 -22.28 -16.98 -11.85
CA VAL A 326 -21.38 -17.46 -12.90
C VAL A 326 -22.32 -17.88 -14.02
N LEU A 327 -22.35 -17.11 -15.10
CA LEU A 327 -23.05 -17.47 -16.32
C LEU A 327 -22.61 -18.90 -16.68
N ASN A 328 -23.55 -19.84 -16.62
CA ASN A 328 -23.34 -21.21 -17.07
C ASN A 328 -22.72 -21.18 -18.47
N GLU A 329 -21.51 -21.74 -18.60
CA GLU A 329 -20.78 -21.90 -19.86
C GLU A 329 -21.52 -22.77 -20.90
N GLN A 330 -22.67 -23.35 -20.53
CA GLN A 330 -23.43 -24.30 -21.35
C GLN A 330 -24.34 -23.65 -22.42
N HIS A 331 -24.25 -22.34 -22.68
CA HIS A 331 -24.98 -21.68 -23.79
C HIS A 331 -24.08 -21.06 -24.87
N LEU A 332 -22.77 -21.35 -24.85
CA LEU A 332 -21.89 -21.10 -26.01
C LEU A 332 -22.01 -22.24 -27.03
N GLN A 333 -23.23 -22.57 -27.46
CA GLN A 333 -23.40 -23.20 -28.76
C GLN A 333 -23.06 -22.11 -29.79
N GLN A 334 -21.86 -22.24 -30.35
CA GLN A 334 -21.32 -21.35 -31.38
C GLN A 334 -22.35 -21.22 -32.50
N LYS A 335 -23.08 -20.10 -32.51
CA LYS A 335 -23.67 -19.60 -33.75
C LYS A 335 -22.52 -19.53 -34.77
N PRO A 336 -22.72 -20.03 -36.00
CA PRO A 336 -21.70 -19.93 -37.04
C PRO A 336 -21.24 -18.48 -37.09
N SER A 337 -19.93 -18.27 -36.98
CA SER A 337 -19.32 -16.96 -36.94
C SER A 337 -19.76 -16.18 -38.17
N GLU A 338 -20.72 -15.27 -38.00
CA GLU A 338 -21.05 -14.30 -39.03
C GLU A 338 -19.76 -13.53 -39.31
N VAL A 339 -19.22 -13.75 -40.51
CA VAL A 339 -17.99 -13.11 -40.96
C VAL A 339 -18.28 -11.62 -41.02
N TYR A 340 -17.76 -10.90 -40.04
CA TYR A 340 -17.91 -9.47 -39.94
C TYR A 340 -17.14 -8.81 -41.10
N GLN A 341 -17.88 -8.19 -42.03
CA GLN A 341 -17.33 -7.43 -43.15
C GLN A 341 -17.45 -5.94 -42.82
N GLY A 342 -16.39 -5.35 -42.25
CA GLY A 342 -16.35 -3.93 -41.92
C GLY A 342 -15.02 -3.50 -41.31
N THR A 343 -14.81 -2.20 -41.17
CA THR A 343 -13.61 -1.66 -40.54
C THR A 343 -13.67 -1.82 -39.02
N SER A 344 -12.53 -2.10 -38.39
CA SER A 344 -12.41 -2.17 -36.94
C SER A 344 -11.42 -1.12 -36.45
N VAL A 345 -11.73 -0.45 -35.34
CA VAL A 345 -10.87 0.60 -34.78
C VAL A 345 -10.55 0.26 -33.33
N ILE A 346 -9.26 0.24 -32.98
CA ILE A 346 -8.83 0.14 -31.59
C ILE A 346 -9.03 1.49 -30.94
N SER A 347 -9.79 1.51 -29.86
CA SER A 347 -10.06 2.70 -29.08
C SER A 347 -9.67 2.49 -27.62
N THR A 348 -9.32 3.58 -26.95
CA THR A 348 -9.06 3.61 -25.51
C THR A 348 -9.95 4.65 -24.87
N ILE A 349 -10.72 4.23 -23.89
CA ILE A 349 -11.62 5.09 -23.12
C ILE A 349 -10.98 5.33 -21.77
N ASP A 350 -10.74 6.59 -21.43
CA ASP A 350 -10.22 7.00 -20.13
C ASP A 350 -11.35 7.67 -19.34
N VAL A 351 -11.72 7.07 -18.20
CA VAL A 351 -12.69 7.63 -17.25
C VAL A 351 -11.91 8.17 -16.05
N ILE A 352 -11.95 9.48 -15.87
CA ILE A 352 -11.26 10.17 -14.77
C ILE A 352 -12.30 10.69 -13.80
N THR A 353 -12.33 10.15 -12.59
CA THR A 353 -13.18 10.64 -11.51
C THR A 353 -12.33 11.29 -10.43
N GLN A 354 -12.58 12.57 -10.17
CA GLN A 354 -11.97 13.35 -9.11
C GLN A 354 -13.01 13.58 -8.03
N ASN A 355 -12.71 13.20 -6.81
CA ASN A 355 -13.54 13.49 -5.65
C ASN A 355 -12.75 14.42 -4.73
N LYS A 356 -13.31 15.60 -4.48
CA LYS A 356 -12.78 16.60 -3.56
C LYS A 356 -13.81 16.82 -2.47
N GLN A 357 -13.47 16.37 -1.27
CA GLN A 357 -14.25 16.58 -0.06
C GLN A 357 -13.52 17.57 0.84
N ASP A 358 -14.14 18.72 1.05
CA ASP A 358 -13.70 19.78 1.97
C ASP A 358 -14.66 19.80 3.16
N ASP A 359 -14.24 19.15 4.26
CA ASP A 359 -15.01 19.07 5.50
C ASP A 359 -14.49 20.13 6.48
N LYS A 360 -15.10 21.32 6.45
CA LYS A 360 -14.81 22.38 7.41
C LYS A 360 -15.73 22.22 8.61
N ASN A 361 -15.27 21.48 9.61
CA ASN A 361 -16.01 21.31 10.86
C ASN A 361 -15.43 22.20 11.96
N ARG A 362 -16.12 23.30 12.27
CA ARG A 362 -15.84 24.13 13.44
C ARG A 362 -16.93 23.85 14.48
N SER A 363 -16.67 22.90 15.38
CA SER A 363 -17.55 22.66 16.53
C SER A 363 -16.91 23.15 17.82
N VAL A 364 -17.70 23.89 18.60
CA VAL A 364 -17.36 24.19 19.99
C VAL A 364 -18.32 23.35 20.83
N ASP A 365 -17.85 22.19 21.26
CA ASP A 365 -18.64 21.27 22.06
C ASP A 365 -18.40 21.57 23.54
N LEU A 366 -19.26 22.42 24.12
CA LEU A 366 -19.24 22.74 25.55
C LEU A 366 -20.13 21.74 26.30
N GLU A 367 -19.51 20.76 26.96
CA GLU A 367 -20.23 19.76 27.77
C GLU A 367 -20.05 20.06 29.25
N MET A 368 -21.02 20.77 29.84
CA MET A 368 -21.00 21.12 31.27
C MET A 368 -21.68 20.01 32.08
N SER A 369 -20.90 19.17 32.76
CA SER A 369 -21.39 18.23 33.77
C SER A 369 -21.05 18.77 35.16
N PHE A 370 -22.05 19.26 35.91
CA PHE A 370 -21.85 19.68 37.29
C PHE A 370 -21.98 18.47 38.23
N SER A 371 -20.86 17.96 38.74
CA SER A 371 -20.86 17.12 39.94
C SER A 371 -20.74 18.01 41.19
N GLU A 372 -21.47 17.65 42.22
CA GLU A 372 -21.71 18.47 43.42
C GLU A 372 -20.44 18.88 44.19
N PHE A 373 -20.40 20.18 44.54
CA PHE A 373 -19.57 20.90 45.53
C PHE A 373 -18.05 21.09 45.33
N PHE A 374 -17.67 22.37 45.36
CA PHE A 374 -16.36 22.98 45.10
C PHE A 374 -15.23 22.53 46.06
N ASP A 375 -14.18 21.97 45.47
CA ASP A 375 -12.81 22.11 45.98
C ASP A 375 -11.83 21.98 44.79
N VAL A 376 -11.19 23.09 44.38
CA VAL A 376 -10.41 23.15 43.13
C VAL A 376 -8.91 23.18 43.40
N PRO A 377 -8.18 22.04 43.26
CA PRO A 377 -6.76 22.06 42.99
C PRO A 377 -6.48 21.64 41.54
N PHE A 378 -5.71 22.49 40.86
CA PHE A 378 -4.99 22.23 39.61
C PHE A 378 -5.80 22.27 38.30
N VAL A 379 -5.49 23.27 37.46
CA VAL A 379 -5.93 23.37 36.06
C VAL A 379 -4.81 22.80 35.19
N ALA A 380 -5.07 21.68 34.52
CA ALA A 380 -4.14 21.10 33.56
C ALA A 380 -4.44 21.62 32.15
N PHE A 381 -3.48 22.32 31.54
CA PHE A 381 -3.55 22.72 30.14
C PHE A 381 -2.97 21.63 29.24
N ASN A 382 -3.81 20.98 28.45
CA ASN A 382 -3.36 20.04 27.42
C ASN A 382 -3.20 20.75 26.06
N LEU A 383 -2.20 20.37 25.27
CA LEU A 383 -1.83 20.96 23.96
C LEU A 383 -2.94 20.93 22.88
N ARG A 384 -4.14 20.41 23.20
CA ARG A 384 -5.36 20.44 22.36
C ARG A 384 -6.41 21.47 22.83
N GLY A 385 -6.06 22.42 23.69
CA GLY A 385 -6.90 23.59 23.97
C GLY A 385 -8.14 23.36 24.86
N GLY A 386 -8.21 22.24 25.59
CA GLY A 386 -9.26 22.00 26.57
C GLY A 386 -8.90 22.51 27.97
N ILE A 387 -9.89 23.00 28.71
CA ILE A 387 -9.78 23.27 30.15
C ILE A 387 -10.46 22.10 30.85
N GLN A 388 -9.68 21.35 31.62
CA GLN A 388 -10.17 20.24 32.41
C GLN A 388 -9.96 20.55 33.89
N SER A 389 -11.05 20.64 34.65
CA SER A 389 -11.07 20.59 36.11
C SER A 389 -11.88 19.37 36.55
N ARG A 390 -11.80 19.01 37.83
CA ARG A 390 -12.53 17.88 38.41
C ARG A 390 -14.05 17.95 38.16
N ASP A 391 -14.59 19.17 38.15
CA ASP A 391 -16.04 19.44 38.06
C ASP A 391 -16.42 20.21 36.79
N PHE A 392 -15.46 20.47 35.90
CA PHE A 392 -15.67 21.24 34.68
C PHE A 392 -14.84 20.69 33.53
N ASN A 393 -15.53 20.25 32.48
CA ASN A 393 -14.89 19.80 31.26
C ASN A 393 -15.31 20.74 30.12
N ALA A 394 -14.35 21.47 29.54
CA ALA A 394 -14.59 22.20 28.31
C ALA A 394 -13.58 21.74 27.26
N PHE A 395 -14.11 21.27 26.12
CA PHE A 395 -13.32 20.84 24.98
C PHE A 395 -13.61 21.74 23.78
N VAL A 396 -12.56 22.21 23.12
CA VAL A 396 -12.69 22.88 21.83
C VAL A 396 -12.07 21.97 20.79
N ASN A 397 -12.90 21.47 19.88
CA ASN A 397 -12.49 20.51 18.86
C ASN A 397 -12.44 21.20 17.50
N PHE A 398 -11.24 21.43 16.98
CA PHE A 398 -11.03 21.88 15.61
C PHE A 398 -10.57 20.71 14.76
N PHE A 399 -11.38 20.33 13.77
CA PHE A 399 -11.02 19.33 12.78
C PHE A 399 -11.21 19.91 11.38
N ASP A 400 -10.12 19.93 10.61
CA ASP A 400 -10.12 20.28 9.19
C ASP A 400 -9.70 19.03 8.41
N ASN A 401 -10.66 18.42 7.73
CA ASN A 401 -10.44 17.20 6.97
C ASN A 401 -10.50 17.54 5.47
N PHE A 402 -9.33 17.57 4.84
CA PHE A 402 -9.21 17.70 3.40
C PHE A 402 -8.95 16.34 2.77
N ASN A 403 -9.94 15.78 2.10
CA ASN A 403 -9.82 14.52 1.37
C ASN A 403 -9.92 14.79 -0.13
N GLN A 404 -8.86 14.44 -0.86
CA GLN A 404 -8.86 14.46 -2.31
C GLN A 404 -8.49 13.08 -2.82
N SER A 405 -9.35 12.50 -3.65
CA SER A 405 -9.08 11.26 -4.37
C SER A 405 -9.26 11.45 -5.86
N SER A 406 -8.52 10.69 -6.64
CA SER A 406 -8.62 10.69 -8.09
C SER A 406 -8.44 9.25 -8.57
N THR A 407 -9.41 8.76 -9.33
CA THR A 407 -9.39 7.43 -9.91
C THR A 407 -9.39 7.56 -11.42
N VAL A 408 -8.48 6.85 -12.07
CA VAL A 408 -8.40 6.76 -13.53
C VAL A 408 -8.68 5.31 -13.91
N SER A 409 -9.72 5.08 -14.70
CA SER A 409 -10.03 3.78 -15.30
C SER A 409 -9.80 3.88 -16.80
N GLN A 410 -8.94 3.02 -17.32
CA GLN A 410 -8.61 2.96 -18.75
C GLN A 410 -9.12 1.64 -19.32
N ILE A 411 -9.90 1.72 -20.40
CA ILE A 411 -10.53 0.58 -21.06
C ILE A 411 -10.08 0.59 -22.51
N GLN A 412 -9.49 -0.51 -22.98
CA GLN A 412 -9.22 -0.70 -24.40
C GLN A 412 -10.36 -1.51 -25.02
N CYS A 413 -10.89 -1.04 -26.14
CA CYS A 413 -11.96 -1.73 -26.86
C CYS A 413 -11.72 -1.70 -28.37
N ILE A 414 -12.29 -2.69 -29.05
CA ILE A 414 -12.31 -2.76 -30.51
C ILE A 414 -13.73 -2.40 -30.94
N LEU A 415 -13.87 -1.27 -31.63
CA LEU A 415 -15.13 -0.82 -32.19
C LEU A 415 -15.23 -1.36 -33.61
N LYS A 416 -16.25 -2.18 -33.84
CA LYS A 416 -16.60 -2.68 -35.17
C LYS A 416 -17.60 -1.71 -35.79
N GLU A 417 -17.34 -1.30 -37.04
CA GLU A 417 -18.27 -0.52 -37.85
C GLU A 417 -19.69 -1.10 -37.86
N ASN A 418 -20.68 -0.25 -37.60
CA ASN A 418 -22.11 -0.55 -37.48
C ASN A 418 -22.47 -1.57 -36.38
N ALA A 419 -21.53 -1.93 -35.50
CA ALA A 419 -21.81 -2.77 -34.33
C ALA A 419 -21.97 -1.90 -33.10
N GLU A 420 -23.00 -2.20 -32.30
CA GLU A 420 -23.17 -1.59 -30.98
C GLU A 420 -22.15 -2.17 -30.01
N TRP A 421 -21.45 -1.27 -29.32
CA TRP A 421 -20.54 -1.60 -28.24
C TRP A 421 -21.06 -0.98 -26.95
N THR A 422 -21.27 -1.83 -25.94
CA THR A 422 -21.78 -1.40 -24.64
C THR A 422 -20.80 -1.80 -23.55
N PHE A 423 -20.47 -0.84 -22.69
CA PHE A 423 -19.66 -1.06 -21.50
C PHE A 423 -20.40 -0.58 -20.26
N ASN A 424 -20.37 -1.43 -19.25
CA ASN A 424 -21.13 -1.31 -18.03
C ASN A 424 -20.18 -1.44 -16.84
N GLN A 425 -19.95 -0.35 -16.11
CA GLN A 425 -19.13 -0.31 -14.90
C GLN A 425 -19.99 0.11 -13.72
N GLY A 426 -20.25 -0.81 -12.81
CA GLY A 426 -20.93 -0.51 -11.57
C GLY A 426 -21.64 -1.71 -10.97
N LEU A 427 -22.69 -1.45 -10.19
CA LEU A 427 -23.44 -2.46 -9.46
C LEU A 427 -24.88 -2.48 -9.97
N GLU A 428 -25.47 -3.65 -10.11
CA GLU A 428 -26.92 -3.76 -10.29
C GLU A 428 -27.60 -3.71 -8.93
N ILE A 429 -28.59 -2.84 -8.78
CA ILE A 429 -29.40 -2.77 -7.57
C ILE A 429 -30.84 -3.17 -7.88
N PRO A 430 -31.50 -3.97 -7.01
CA PRO A 430 -32.91 -4.27 -7.17
C PRO A 430 -33.74 -3.03 -6.85
N VAL A 431 -34.68 -2.69 -7.73
CA VAL A 431 -35.64 -1.61 -7.57
C VAL A 431 -37.04 -2.21 -7.60
N ALA A 432 -37.76 -2.08 -6.48
CA ALA A 432 -39.14 -2.54 -6.37
C ALA A 432 -40.05 -1.71 -7.27
N ARG A 433 -40.84 -2.37 -8.10
CA ARG A 433 -41.89 -1.81 -8.94
C ARG A 433 -43.22 -2.44 -8.56
N THR A 434 -44.07 -1.69 -7.87
CA THR A 434 -45.41 -2.13 -7.52
C THR A 434 -46.37 -1.74 -8.65
N VAL A 435 -46.98 -2.73 -9.29
CA VAL A 435 -48.05 -2.52 -10.28
C VAL A 435 -49.37 -2.98 -9.66
N ALA A 436 -50.33 -2.08 -9.54
CA ALA A 436 -51.68 -2.41 -9.10
C ALA A 436 -52.54 -2.74 -10.32
N THR A 437 -52.95 -4.00 -10.48
CA THR A 437 -53.88 -4.41 -11.54
C THR A 437 -55.10 -5.05 -10.88
N GLN A 438 -56.30 -4.54 -11.17
CA GLN A 438 -57.59 -5.10 -10.71
C GLN A 438 -57.66 -5.45 -9.21
N GLY A 439 -57.15 -4.59 -8.33
CA GLY A 439 -57.28 -4.75 -6.87
C GLY A 439 -56.23 -5.64 -6.21
N VAL A 440 -55.26 -6.19 -6.96
CA VAL A 440 -54.07 -6.87 -6.40
C VAL A 440 -52.83 -6.04 -6.70
N ALA A 441 -52.09 -5.67 -5.65
CA ALA A 441 -50.77 -5.05 -5.78
C ALA A 441 -49.71 -6.15 -5.88
N GLN A 442 -49.05 -6.26 -7.04
CA GLN A 442 -47.89 -7.12 -7.22
C GLN A 442 -46.61 -6.27 -7.21
N THR A 443 -45.67 -6.59 -6.33
CA THR A 443 -44.34 -5.97 -6.30
C THR A 443 -43.35 -6.87 -7.03
N ASN A 444 -42.86 -6.39 -8.17
CA ASN A 444 -41.79 -7.04 -8.91
C ASN A 444 -40.47 -6.29 -8.64
N TYR A 445 -39.34 -6.98 -8.70
CA TYR A 445 -38.01 -6.36 -8.57
C TYR A 445 -37.36 -6.28 -9.95
N ASP A 446 -37.11 -5.06 -10.41
CA ASP A 446 -36.32 -4.80 -11.63
C ASP A 446 -34.89 -4.44 -11.21
N PHE A 447 -33.89 -5.07 -11.83
CA PHE A 447 -32.49 -4.70 -11.58
C PHE A 447 -32.13 -3.47 -12.40
N LYS A 448 -31.72 -2.40 -11.73
CA LYS A 448 -31.21 -1.19 -12.38
C LYS A 448 -29.71 -1.09 -12.19
N GLN A 449 -29.02 -0.78 -13.28
CA GLN A 449 -27.58 -0.58 -13.24
C GLN A 449 -27.26 0.78 -12.60
N LEU A 450 -26.54 0.74 -11.49
CA LEU A 450 -25.90 1.85 -10.82
C LEU A 450 -24.47 1.99 -11.35
N GLY A 451 -24.00 3.21 -11.55
CA GLY A 451 -22.65 3.49 -12.02
C GLY A 451 -22.64 4.09 -13.41
N PHE A 452 -21.75 3.59 -14.26
CA PHE A 452 -21.39 4.21 -15.51
C PHE A 452 -21.64 3.25 -16.68
N THR A 453 -22.40 3.71 -17.68
CA THR A 453 -22.71 2.97 -18.91
C THR A 453 -22.28 3.80 -20.11
N VAL A 454 -21.55 3.18 -21.03
CA VAL A 454 -21.14 3.75 -22.31
C VAL A 454 -21.67 2.86 -23.42
N GLN A 455 -22.51 3.42 -24.27
CA GLN A 455 -22.97 2.80 -25.50
C GLN A 455 -22.38 3.58 -26.67
N MET A 456 -21.81 2.87 -27.64
CA MET A 456 -21.19 3.46 -28.81
C MET A 456 -21.52 2.68 -30.07
N VAL A 457 -21.69 3.41 -31.17
CA VAL A 457 -21.75 2.85 -32.51
C VAL A 457 -20.78 3.64 -33.37
N TYR A 458 -19.81 2.94 -33.92
CA TYR A 458 -18.85 3.49 -34.86
C TYR A 458 -19.36 3.27 -36.29
N GLN A 459 -19.25 4.28 -37.15
CA GLN A 459 -19.59 4.19 -38.56
C GLN A 459 -18.54 4.90 -39.41
N LYS A 460 -18.14 4.28 -40.52
CA LYS A 460 -17.30 4.90 -41.54
C LYS A 460 -18.16 5.26 -42.73
N VAL A 461 -18.17 6.53 -43.11
CA VAL A 461 -18.88 7.01 -44.31
C VAL A 461 -17.82 7.66 -45.19
N GLU A 462 -17.42 6.98 -46.25
CA GLU A 462 -16.27 7.36 -47.09
C GLU A 462 -14.98 7.44 -46.24
N ASP A 463 -14.39 8.62 -46.11
CA ASP A 463 -13.20 8.88 -45.28
C ASP A 463 -13.53 9.58 -43.94
N ILE A 464 -14.81 9.66 -43.60
CA ILE A 464 -15.29 10.31 -42.38
C ILE A 464 -15.63 9.24 -41.33
N TYR A 465 -14.97 9.35 -40.17
CA TYR A 465 -15.22 8.49 -39.03
C TYR A 465 -16.23 9.16 -38.10
N LEU A 466 -17.38 8.51 -37.91
CA LEU A 466 -18.45 8.97 -37.03
C LEU A 466 -18.56 8.03 -35.83
N LEU A 467 -18.63 8.61 -34.64
CA LEU A 467 -18.92 7.92 -33.39
C LEU A 467 -20.23 8.46 -32.83
N ARG A 468 -21.28 7.65 -32.86
CA ARG A 468 -22.48 7.90 -32.05
C ARG A 468 -22.24 7.33 -30.66
N TYR A 469 -22.47 8.12 -29.62
CA TYR A 469 -22.30 7.64 -28.25
C TYR A 469 -23.42 8.10 -27.34
N GLN A 470 -23.70 7.28 -26.33
CA GLN A 470 -24.60 7.57 -25.22
C GLN A 470 -23.91 7.15 -23.93
N ILE A 471 -23.65 8.13 -23.05
CA ILE A 471 -23.02 7.93 -21.76
C ILE A 471 -24.07 8.21 -20.69
N THR A 472 -24.28 7.25 -19.79
CA THR A 472 -25.20 7.36 -18.67
C THR A 472 -24.45 7.17 -17.36
N GLN A 473 -24.59 8.13 -16.45
CA GLN A 473 -24.08 8.05 -15.08
C GLN A 473 -25.26 8.01 -14.11
N SER A 474 -25.37 6.91 -13.37
CA SER A 474 -26.41 6.66 -12.37
C SER A 474 -25.80 6.68 -10.96
N SER A 475 -26.32 7.51 -10.07
CA SER A 475 -25.91 7.59 -8.66
C SER A 475 -27.10 7.44 -7.71
N ILE A 476 -26.84 7.05 -6.46
CA ILE A 476 -27.87 6.99 -5.41
C ILE A 476 -27.99 8.37 -4.77
N MET A 477 -29.19 8.96 -4.76
CA MET A 477 -29.42 10.23 -4.06
C MET A 477 -29.68 10.05 -2.57
N GLN A 478 -30.53 9.07 -2.22
CA GLN A 478 -30.98 8.85 -0.83
C GLN A 478 -30.97 7.35 -0.53
N THR A 479 -30.24 6.98 0.50
CA THR A 479 -30.13 5.60 1.00
C THR A 479 -31.14 5.28 2.10
N GLU A 480 -31.82 6.29 2.65
CA GLU A 480 -32.74 6.12 3.81
C GLU A 480 -34.15 5.69 3.41
N ALA A 481 -34.52 5.79 2.13
CA ALA A 481 -35.80 5.31 1.63
C ALA A 481 -35.76 3.78 1.41
N GLU A 482 -36.87 3.09 1.67
CA GLU A 482 -37.04 1.65 1.40
C GLU A 482 -36.71 1.28 -0.07
N VAL A 483 -36.89 2.23 -0.99
CA VAL A 483 -36.47 2.13 -2.39
C VAL A 483 -35.45 3.23 -2.68
N PRO A 484 -34.20 2.90 -3.04
CA PRO A 484 -33.18 3.91 -3.32
C PRO A 484 -33.60 4.74 -4.54
N THR A 485 -33.62 6.06 -4.39
CA THR A 485 -33.87 6.95 -5.51
C THR A 485 -32.60 7.12 -6.32
N LEU A 486 -32.65 6.71 -7.60
CA LEU A 486 -31.56 6.85 -8.54
C LEU A 486 -31.63 8.20 -9.26
N GLN A 487 -30.49 8.88 -9.35
CA GLN A 487 -30.29 10.03 -10.21
C GLN A 487 -29.48 9.60 -11.42
N ASN A 488 -30.06 9.74 -12.60
CA ASN A 488 -29.42 9.40 -13.86
C ASN A 488 -29.09 10.69 -14.62
N SER A 489 -27.84 10.84 -15.02
CA SER A 489 -27.37 11.88 -15.93
C SER A 489 -26.98 11.23 -17.24
N GLN A 490 -27.49 11.71 -18.37
CA GLN A 490 -27.24 11.13 -19.68
C GLN A 490 -26.74 12.19 -20.66
N VAL A 491 -25.71 11.84 -21.42
CA VAL A 491 -25.17 12.62 -22.54
C VAL A 491 -25.19 11.75 -23.78
N GLN A 492 -25.80 12.23 -24.87
CA GLN A 492 -25.82 11.55 -26.16
C GLN A 492 -25.41 12.53 -27.25
N SER A 493 -24.51 12.11 -28.13
CA SER A 493 -24.07 12.93 -29.25
C SER A 493 -23.51 12.09 -30.40
N VAL A 494 -23.23 12.75 -31.51
CA VAL A 494 -22.50 12.21 -32.66
C VAL A 494 -21.23 13.04 -32.83
N LEU A 495 -20.09 12.37 -32.78
CA LEU A 495 -18.78 12.98 -32.91
C LEU A 495 -18.13 12.52 -34.22
N GLN A 496 -17.75 13.47 -35.06
CA GLN A 496 -16.78 13.21 -36.12
C GLN A 496 -15.38 13.20 -35.50
N PHE A 497 -14.62 12.12 -35.71
CA PHE A 497 -13.29 11.99 -35.15
C PHE A 497 -12.22 11.76 -36.22
N LEU A 498 -11.01 12.17 -35.86
CA LEU A 498 -9.77 11.90 -36.58
C LEU A 498 -8.95 10.86 -35.80
N PRO A 499 -8.28 9.92 -36.50
CA PRO A 499 -7.36 8.97 -35.88
C PRO A 499 -6.29 9.66 -35.01
N SER A 500 -5.83 8.95 -33.98
CA SER A 500 -4.74 9.38 -33.09
C SER A 500 -5.01 10.66 -32.28
N ARG A 501 -6.26 11.12 -32.21
CA ARG A 501 -6.68 12.23 -31.34
C ARG A 501 -7.48 11.72 -30.14
N THR A 502 -7.47 12.53 -29.08
CA THR A 502 -8.26 12.31 -27.87
C THR A 502 -9.39 13.33 -27.80
N TYR A 503 -10.61 12.86 -27.51
CA TYR A 503 -11.82 13.66 -27.44
C TYR A 503 -12.45 13.53 -26.06
N LEU A 504 -12.93 14.64 -25.49
CA LEU A 504 -13.77 14.63 -24.30
C LEU A 504 -15.22 14.34 -24.74
N LEU A 505 -15.76 13.20 -24.35
CA LEU A 505 -17.11 12.78 -24.70
C LEU A 505 -18.17 13.34 -23.75
N ALA A 506 -17.87 13.35 -22.45
CA ALA A 506 -18.76 13.84 -21.41
C ALA A 506 -17.99 14.34 -20.18
N GLU A 507 -18.57 15.33 -19.51
CA GLU A 507 -18.12 15.83 -18.21
C GLU A 507 -19.34 15.97 -17.30
N PHE A 508 -19.29 15.27 -16.16
CA PHE A 508 -20.31 15.33 -15.11
C PHE A 508 -19.68 15.95 -13.87
N GLU A 509 -20.31 17.00 -13.33
CA GLU A 509 -19.88 17.63 -12.09
C GLU A 509 -21.04 17.66 -11.11
N GLU A 510 -20.89 16.92 -10.01
CA GLU A 510 -21.84 16.88 -8.92
C GLU A 510 -21.27 17.66 -7.73
N ARG A 511 -21.98 18.72 -7.32
CA ARG A 511 -21.63 19.51 -6.13
C ARG A 511 -22.69 19.31 -5.06
N ARG A 512 -22.32 18.68 -3.95
CA ARG A 512 -23.18 18.55 -2.76
C ARG A 512 -22.65 19.48 -1.67
N LYS A 513 -23.48 20.44 -1.25
CA LYS A 513 -23.23 21.27 -0.08
C LYS A 513 -24.21 20.89 1.02
N THR A 514 -23.71 20.29 2.08
CA THR A 514 -24.51 19.97 3.26
C THR A 514 -24.15 20.96 4.36
N LYS A 515 -25.14 21.75 4.78
CA LYS A 515 -25.00 22.66 5.92
C LYS A 515 -25.91 22.17 7.04
N GLN A 516 -25.30 21.79 8.17
CA GLN A 516 -26.04 21.48 9.39
C GLN A 516 -25.75 22.55 10.44
N GLU A 517 -26.79 23.27 10.85
CA GLU A 517 -26.73 24.21 11.96
C GLU A 517 -27.47 23.61 13.17
N LYS A 518 -26.78 23.45 14.30
CA LYS A 518 -27.43 23.17 15.60
C LYS A 518 -27.36 24.42 16.46
N LYS A 519 -28.52 24.87 16.95
CA LYS A 519 -28.65 25.98 17.89
C LYS A 519 -29.05 25.42 19.26
N LEU A 520 -28.27 25.72 20.30
CA LEU A 520 -28.63 25.42 21.68
C LEU A 520 -28.64 26.75 22.45
N LEU A 521 -29.79 27.12 23.00
CA LEU A 521 -29.98 28.24 23.94
C LEU A 521 -29.20 29.53 23.55
N ALA A 522 -29.65 30.18 22.48
CA ALA A 522 -29.14 31.47 21.96
C ALA A 522 -27.67 31.52 21.47
N PHE A 523 -26.87 30.47 21.69
CA PHE A 523 -25.51 30.36 21.15
C PHE A 523 -25.47 29.42 19.94
N LYS A 524 -24.83 29.86 18.85
CA LYS A 524 -24.51 28.99 17.71
C LYS A 524 -23.41 28.02 18.15
N SER A 525 -23.72 26.75 18.40
CA SER A 525 -22.73 25.79 18.90
C SER A 525 -22.03 24.99 17.80
N LYS A 526 -22.65 24.82 16.63
CA LYS A 526 -22.07 24.01 15.54
C LYS A 526 -22.55 24.44 14.17
N ASP A 527 -21.64 25.00 13.38
CA ASP A 527 -21.79 25.21 11.93
C ASP A 527 -20.90 24.15 11.24
N GLN A 528 -21.51 23.07 10.75
CA GLN A 528 -20.83 22.08 9.93
C GLN A 528 -21.18 22.32 8.46
N GLU A 529 -20.17 22.70 7.68
CA GLU A 529 -20.29 22.83 6.23
C GLU A 529 -19.42 21.75 5.58
N GLN A 530 -20.07 20.87 4.83
CA GLN A 530 -19.40 19.86 4.02
C GLN A 530 -19.66 20.17 2.55
N GLU A 531 -18.59 20.38 1.80
CA GLU A 531 -18.64 20.52 0.34
C GLU A 531 -17.98 19.30 -0.29
N ASN A 532 -18.77 18.51 -1.00
CA ASN A 532 -18.30 17.37 -1.77
C ASN A 532 -18.48 17.67 -3.26
N ILE A 533 -17.37 17.67 -4.00
CA ILE A 533 -17.35 17.90 -5.45
C ILE A 533 -16.83 16.61 -6.10
N VAL A 534 -17.70 15.96 -6.85
CA VAL A 534 -17.36 14.79 -7.67
C VAL A 534 -17.40 15.19 -9.13
N LYS A 535 -16.26 15.11 -9.80
CA LYS A 535 -16.09 15.45 -11.21
C LYS A 535 -15.67 14.21 -11.98
N THR A 536 -16.47 13.78 -12.95
CA THR A 536 -16.20 12.63 -13.83
C THR A 536 -16.05 13.11 -15.26
N GLN A 537 -14.91 12.81 -15.88
CA GLN A 537 -14.61 13.14 -17.27
C GLN A 537 -14.36 11.86 -18.06
N VAL A 538 -14.93 11.78 -19.25
CA VAL A 538 -14.83 10.61 -20.14
C VAL A 538 -14.13 11.03 -21.41
N PHE A 539 -12.97 10.44 -21.67
CA PHE A 539 -12.19 10.66 -22.88
C PHE A 539 -12.20 9.40 -23.75
N ILE A 540 -12.14 9.58 -25.06
CA ILE A 540 -11.84 8.51 -26.01
C ILE A 540 -10.63 8.88 -26.86
N ARG A 541 -9.74 7.91 -27.06
CA ARG A 541 -8.60 7.98 -27.98
C ARG A 541 -8.71 6.88 -29.01
N PHE A 542 -8.54 7.22 -30.28
CA PHE A 542 -8.50 6.25 -31.37
C PHE A 542 -7.05 5.91 -31.71
N ASN A 543 -6.66 4.65 -31.52
CA ASN A 543 -5.27 4.22 -31.65
C ASN A 543 -4.89 3.73 -33.06
N GLY A 544 -5.88 3.45 -33.91
CA GLY A 544 -5.66 3.03 -35.30
C GLY A 544 -6.76 2.09 -35.80
N GLU A 545 -6.84 1.93 -37.12
CA GLU A 545 -7.63 0.87 -37.78
C GLU A 545 -6.88 -0.47 -37.66
N ILE A 546 -7.62 -1.58 -37.53
CA ILE A 546 -7.12 -2.96 -37.61
C ILE A 546 -7.40 -3.52 -38.99
#